data_AF-A0A3M0ZYU6-F1
#
_entry.id   AF-A0A3M0ZYU6-F1
#
_cell.length_a   1.000
_cell.length_b   1.000
_cell.length_c   1.000
_cell.angle_alpha   90.00
_cell.angle_beta   90.00
_cell.angle_gamma   90.00
#
_symmetry.space_group_name_H-M   'P 1'
#
loop_
_entity.id
_entity.type
_entity.pdbx_description
1 polymer ?
#
loop_
_entity_poly.entity_id
_entity_poly.type
_entity_poly.pdbx_seq_one_letter_code
_entity_poly.pdbx_strand_id
1 'polypeptide(L)'
;MTEEEKRLTAYHEAGHAIVGLNVPQHDPIHKATIIPRGRALGLVLSLPERDQLSVTKTKYKSKIAMAMGGKVAEELVFGPENVTSGAASDIQQVTRIARAMVTQFGMSEKLGNIDFANEQQSYLGSYQAPPNAGPRTQELIDEEVRRIIDEGYETARRILTEKRQDLERLAQGLLEYETLTGEEITRVIKGLPPKPEDGEGGAGADAGGSPASVTAIPKTRRPKPPGGGDLEPEPAG
;
A
#
# COMPACT_ATOMS: atom_id res chain seq x y z
N MET A 1 18.12 -2.81 -12.08
CA MET A 1 18.22 -2.89 -10.63
C MET A 1 19.32 -3.88 -10.33
N THR A 2 20.35 -3.46 -9.60
CA THR A 2 21.41 -4.37 -9.12
C THR A 2 20.84 -5.34 -8.08
N GLU A 3 21.54 -6.43 -7.80
CA GLU A 3 21.13 -7.37 -6.74
C GLU A 3 21.05 -6.70 -5.36
N GLU A 4 21.90 -5.70 -5.11
CA GLU A 4 21.89 -4.93 -3.87
C GLU A 4 20.66 -4.00 -3.78
N GLU A 5 20.32 -3.30 -4.87
CA GLU A 5 19.08 -2.50 -4.95
C GLU A 5 17.83 -3.38 -4.81
N LYS A 6 17.87 -4.59 -5.39
CA LYS A 6 16.80 -5.59 -5.26
C LYS A 6 16.63 -6.04 -3.81
N ARG A 7 17.75 -6.28 -3.13
CA ARG A 7 17.79 -6.61 -1.70
C ARG A 7 17.22 -5.49 -0.85
N LEU A 8 17.67 -4.26 -1.04
CA LEU A 8 17.14 -3.09 -0.31
C LEU A 8 15.63 -2.98 -0.48
N THR A 9 15.15 -3.04 -1.73
CA THR A 9 13.71 -3.00 -2.04
C THR A 9 12.94 -4.14 -1.36
N ALA A 10 13.48 -5.36 -1.36
CA ALA A 10 12.81 -6.50 -0.71
C ALA A 10 12.64 -6.32 0.80
N TYR A 11 13.66 -5.83 1.50
CA TYR A 11 13.54 -5.54 2.93
C TYR A 11 12.63 -4.34 3.20
N HIS A 12 12.62 -3.34 2.33
CA HIS A 12 11.73 -2.19 2.41
C HIS A 12 10.25 -2.63 2.33
N GLU A 13 9.89 -3.38 1.29
CA GLU A 13 8.51 -3.87 1.11
C GLU A 13 8.11 -4.89 2.18
N ALA A 14 9.04 -5.75 2.60
CA ALA A 14 8.80 -6.66 3.72
C ALA A 14 8.56 -5.88 5.04
N GLY A 15 9.27 -4.77 5.24
CA GLY A 15 9.06 -3.86 6.37
C GLY A 15 7.64 -3.33 6.45
N HIS A 16 7.11 -2.80 5.35
CA HIS A 16 5.71 -2.37 5.27
C HIS A 16 4.74 -3.52 5.59
N ALA A 17 4.96 -4.68 4.99
CA ALA A 17 4.06 -5.82 5.14
C ALA A 17 4.02 -6.37 6.57
N ILE A 18 5.18 -6.59 7.20
CA ILE A 18 5.25 -7.08 8.58
C ILE A 18 4.62 -6.09 9.56
N VAL A 19 4.89 -4.79 9.40
CA VAL A 19 4.26 -3.79 10.27
C VAL A 19 2.74 -3.78 10.06
N GLY A 20 2.27 -3.76 8.81
CA GLY A 20 0.84 -3.80 8.49
C GLY A 20 0.09 -5.01 9.06
N LEU A 21 0.74 -6.18 9.14
CA LEU A 21 0.15 -7.39 9.71
C LEU A 21 0.10 -7.40 11.25
N ASN A 22 0.86 -6.54 11.92
CA ASN A 22 1.03 -6.57 13.39
C ASN A 22 0.54 -5.29 14.10
N VAL A 23 0.09 -4.28 13.36
CA VAL A 23 -0.59 -3.10 13.92
C VAL A 23 -2.05 -3.40 14.26
N PRO A 24 -2.66 -2.68 15.22
CA PRO A 24 -4.00 -3.02 15.74
C PRO A 24 -5.13 -2.87 14.72
N GLN A 25 -5.01 -1.96 13.74
CA GLN A 25 -6.02 -1.75 12.70
C GLN A 25 -5.38 -1.47 11.35
N HIS A 26 -5.53 -2.37 10.40
CA HIS A 26 -5.00 -2.22 9.05
C HIS A 26 -5.89 -2.93 8.03
N ASP A 27 -5.89 -2.43 6.78
CA ASP A 27 -6.63 -3.06 5.69
C ASP A 27 -5.89 -4.34 5.24
N PRO A 28 -6.57 -5.43 4.84
CA PRO A 28 -5.88 -6.65 4.44
C PRO A 28 -4.83 -6.43 3.33
N ILE A 29 -3.65 -7.01 3.50
CA ILE A 29 -2.61 -7.01 2.47
C ILE A 29 -3.01 -8.00 1.39
N HIS A 30 -3.14 -7.50 0.16
CA HIS A 30 -3.49 -8.31 -0.99
C HIS A 30 -2.26 -8.77 -1.76
N LYS A 31 -1.22 -7.94 -1.80
CA LYS A 31 -0.01 -8.21 -2.59
C LYS A 31 1.18 -7.39 -2.10
N ALA A 32 2.37 -7.97 -2.13
CA ALA A 32 3.66 -7.29 -2.04
C ALA A 32 4.50 -7.66 -3.28
N THR A 33 5.24 -6.70 -3.85
CA THR A 33 6.12 -6.94 -5.00
C THR A 33 7.32 -6.02 -4.99
N ILE A 34 8.45 -6.52 -5.47
CA ILE A 34 9.70 -5.76 -5.67
C ILE A 34 9.94 -5.47 -7.16
N ILE A 35 8.93 -5.68 -8.00
CA ILE A 35 8.99 -5.38 -9.43
C ILE A 35 8.66 -3.89 -9.62
N PRO A 36 9.58 -3.09 -10.20
CA PRO A 36 9.36 -1.67 -10.37
C PRO A 36 8.12 -1.36 -11.22
N ARG A 37 7.34 -0.37 -10.79
CA ARG A 37 6.20 0.15 -11.57
C ARG A 37 6.16 1.68 -11.51
N GLY A 38 6.34 2.31 -12.66
CA GLY A 38 6.37 3.77 -12.76
C GLY A 38 7.54 4.34 -11.96
N ARG A 39 7.24 5.12 -10.92
CA ARG A 39 8.23 5.73 -10.02
C ARG A 39 8.54 4.90 -8.76
N ALA A 40 7.79 3.82 -8.51
CA ALA A 40 7.97 2.98 -7.33
C ALA A 40 8.84 1.75 -7.68
N LEU A 41 9.80 1.43 -6.81
CA LEU A 41 10.70 0.28 -6.98
C LEU A 41 10.06 -1.03 -6.49
N GLY A 42 9.15 -0.95 -5.53
CA GLY A 42 8.26 -2.01 -5.09
C GLY A 42 6.91 -1.43 -4.65
N LEU A 43 6.01 -2.28 -4.16
CA LEU A 43 4.81 -1.84 -3.45
C LEU A 43 4.20 -2.94 -2.58
N VAL A 44 3.61 -2.54 -1.45
CA VAL A 44 2.63 -3.32 -0.69
C VAL A 44 1.24 -2.73 -0.90
N LEU A 45 0.35 -3.55 -1.47
CA LEU A 45 -1.04 -3.19 -1.74
C LEU A 45 -1.96 -3.73 -0.65
N SER A 46 -2.54 -2.81 0.11
CA SER A 46 -3.62 -3.09 1.06
C SER A 46 -4.94 -2.57 0.48
N LEU A 47 -6.00 -3.38 0.53
CA LEU A 47 -7.34 -2.97 0.06
C LEU A 47 -8.36 -3.11 1.20
N PRO A 48 -9.20 -2.08 1.43
CA PRO A 48 -10.33 -2.18 2.33
C PRO A 48 -11.31 -3.29 1.93
N GLU A 49 -11.85 -4.00 2.92
CA GLU A 49 -12.93 -4.99 2.68
C GLU A 49 -14.28 -4.32 2.36
N ARG A 50 -14.43 -3.05 2.74
CA ARG A 50 -15.63 -2.24 2.54
C ARG A 50 -15.27 -0.79 2.35
N ASP A 51 -16.17 -0.04 1.72
CA ASP A 51 -16.06 1.41 1.63
C ASP A 51 -15.99 2.03 3.02
N GLN A 52 -15.04 2.94 3.19
CA GLN A 52 -14.80 3.65 4.46
C GLN A 52 -15.18 5.11 4.30
N LEU A 53 -16.22 5.53 4.99
CA LEU A 53 -16.64 6.94 5.06
C LEU A 53 -15.82 7.74 6.08
N SER A 54 -15.27 7.08 7.10
CA SER A 54 -14.44 7.70 8.14
C SER A 54 -13.38 6.72 8.67
N VAL A 55 -12.30 7.28 9.22
CA VAL A 55 -11.13 6.52 9.69
C VAL A 55 -10.82 6.91 11.14
N THR A 56 -10.58 5.91 11.99
CA THR A 56 -10.29 6.12 13.42
C THR A 56 -8.86 6.65 13.64
N LYS A 57 -8.63 7.31 14.78
CA LYS A 57 -7.28 7.71 15.23
C LYS A 57 -6.31 6.53 15.27
N THR A 58 -6.76 5.37 15.76
CA THR A 58 -5.97 4.13 15.81
C THR A 58 -5.57 3.64 14.43
N LYS A 59 -6.48 3.70 13.45
CA LYS A 59 -6.18 3.29 12.07
C LYS A 59 -5.22 4.26 11.39
N TYR A 60 -5.34 5.57 11.62
CA TYR A 60 -4.33 6.51 11.12
C TYR A 60 -2.94 6.28 11.73
N LYS A 61 -2.85 6.07 13.05
CA LYS A 61 -1.58 5.69 13.69
C LYS A 61 -0.99 4.41 13.09
N SER A 62 -1.83 3.42 12.82
CA SER A 62 -1.42 2.16 12.18
C SER A 62 -0.92 2.36 10.75
N LYS A 63 -1.58 3.23 9.96
CA LYS A 63 -1.12 3.63 8.62
C LYS A 63 0.24 4.32 8.66
N ILE A 64 0.44 5.24 9.61
CA ILE A 64 1.73 5.91 9.79
C ILE A 64 2.82 4.90 10.15
N ALA A 65 2.56 4.01 11.11
CA ALA A 65 3.52 2.97 11.49
C ALA A 65 3.88 2.07 10.29
N MET A 66 2.89 1.61 9.52
CA MET A 66 3.13 0.79 8.32
C MET A 66 4.01 1.53 7.30
N ALA A 67 3.71 2.79 6.99
CA ALA A 67 4.49 3.59 6.05
C ALA A 67 5.93 3.86 6.55
N MET A 68 6.14 3.97 7.87
CA MET A 68 7.51 4.03 8.42
C MET A 68 8.26 2.69 8.36
N GLY A 69 7.54 1.58 8.14
CA GLY A 69 8.09 0.22 8.13
C GLY A 69 9.23 0.00 7.14
N GLY A 70 9.14 0.55 5.93
CA GLY A 70 10.18 0.40 4.91
C GLY A 70 11.52 1.01 5.35
N LYS A 71 11.52 2.30 5.71
CA LYS A 71 12.69 3.01 6.25
C LYS A 71 13.29 2.30 7.47
N VAL A 72 12.44 1.89 8.41
CA VAL A 72 12.90 1.20 9.64
C VAL A 72 13.52 -0.16 9.32
N ALA A 73 12.96 -0.91 8.38
CA ALA A 73 13.53 -2.18 7.96
C ALA A 73 14.92 -1.99 7.33
N GLU A 74 15.08 -0.96 6.50
CA GLU A 74 16.40 -0.61 5.94
C GLU A 74 17.42 -0.30 7.05
N GLU A 75 17.06 0.55 8.01
CA GLU A 75 17.93 0.92 9.14
C GLU A 75 18.35 -0.29 9.98
N LEU A 76 17.40 -1.20 10.28
CA LEU A 76 17.66 -2.37 11.12
C LEU A 76 18.53 -3.44 10.43
N VAL A 77 18.56 -3.45 9.10
CA VAL A 77 19.22 -4.50 8.32
C VAL A 77 20.55 -4.01 7.74
N PHE A 78 20.56 -2.80 7.18
CA PHE A 78 21.71 -2.23 6.49
C PHE A 78 22.41 -1.12 7.30
N GLY A 79 21.80 -0.67 8.40
CA GLY A 79 22.33 0.41 9.23
C GLY A 79 21.86 1.80 8.77
N PRO A 80 21.98 2.81 9.65
CA PRO A 80 21.43 4.15 9.42
C PRO A 80 22.06 4.89 8.23
N GLU A 81 23.32 4.60 7.90
CA GLU A 81 24.04 5.23 6.78
C GLU A 81 23.60 4.71 5.41
N ASN A 82 22.89 3.57 5.36
CA ASN A 82 22.48 2.90 4.12
C ASN A 82 20.98 3.01 3.83
N VAL A 83 20.29 3.90 4.54
CA VAL A 83 18.88 4.22 4.26
C VAL A 83 18.77 4.91 2.92
N THR A 84 17.81 4.49 2.12
CA THR A 84 17.66 4.94 0.74
C THR A 84 16.69 6.13 0.63
N SER A 85 16.80 6.87 -0.46
CA SER A 85 15.80 7.88 -0.84
C SER A 85 14.46 7.28 -1.30
N GLY A 86 14.35 5.94 -1.37
CA GLY A 86 13.12 5.21 -1.72
C GLY A 86 11.97 5.50 -0.76
N ALA A 87 12.27 5.75 0.52
CA ALA A 87 11.28 6.09 1.56
C ALA A 87 10.64 7.49 1.38
N ALA A 88 11.04 8.30 0.40
CA ALA A 88 10.56 9.67 0.25
C ALA A 88 9.02 9.75 0.08
N SER A 89 8.41 8.82 -0.66
CA SER A 89 6.96 8.77 -0.84
C SER A 89 6.24 8.47 0.48
N ASP A 90 6.79 7.56 1.29
CA ASP A 90 6.21 7.20 2.59
C ASP A 90 6.31 8.36 3.56
N ILE A 91 7.47 9.04 3.61
CA ILE A 91 7.66 10.24 4.45
C ILE A 91 6.67 11.34 4.08
N GLN A 92 6.41 11.55 2.79
CA GLN A 92 5.38 12.50 2.34
C GLN A 92 3.97 12.07 2.78
N GLN A 93 3.67 10.78 2.67
CA GLN A 93 2.37 10.24 3.07
C GLN A 93 2.15 10.37 4.59
N VAL A 94 3.10 9.94 5.42
CA VAL A 94 2.98 10.05 6.88
C VAL A 94 2.88 11.50 7.34
N THR A 95 3.65 12.41 6.73
CA THR A 95 3.59 13.84 7.05
C THR A 95 2.21 14.41 6.74
N ARG A 96 1.64 14.05 5.59
CA ARG A 96 0.29 14.49 5.20
C ARG A 96 -0.78 13.96 6.16
N ILE A 97 -0.72 12.68 6.50
CA ILE A 97 -1.67 12.06 7.43
C ILE A 97 -1.55 12.70 8.82
N ALA A 98 -0.34 12.78 9.37
CA ALA A 98 -0.09 13.36 10.68
C ALA A 98 -0.55 14.82 10.75
N ARG A 99 -0.26 15.63 9.72
CA ARG A 99 -0.75 17.01 9.65
C ARG A 99 -2.26 17.07 9.63
N ALA A 100 -2.95 16.27 8.81
CA ALA A 100 -4.42 16.24 8.80
C ALA A 100 -5.02 15.75 10.14
N MET A 101 -4.41 14.76 10.78
CA MET A 101 -4.80 14.33 12.13
C MET A 101 -4.79 15.50 13.12
N VAL A 102 -3.77 16.34 13.05
CA VAL A 102 -3.60 17.49 13.96
C VAL A 102 -4.50 18.66 13.57
N THR A 103 -4.54 19.05 12.30
CA THR A 103 -5.15 20.31 11.87
C THR A 103 -6.60 20.19 11.39
N GLN A 104 -7.04 19.01 10.94
CA GLN A 104 -8.39 18.81 10.39
C GLN A 104 -9.27 17.95 11.28
N PHE A 105 -8.68 16.90 11.87
CA PHE A 105 -9.46 15.87 12.56
C PHE A 105 -9.52 16.03 14.08
N GLY A 106 -8.87 17.08 14.62
CA GLY A 106 -8.84 17.32 16.07
C GLY A 106 -8.21 16.19 16.89
N MET A 107 -7.28 15.42 16.30
CA MET A 107 -6.68 14.24 16.95
C MET A 107 -5.46 14.57 17.82
N SER A 108 -5.23 15.85 18.14
CA SER A 108 -4.21 16.32 19.08
C SER A 108 -4.86 16.80 20.38
N GLU A 109 -4.46 16.23 21.51
CA GLU A 109 -4.96 16.63 22.83
C GLU A 109 -4.54 18.06 23.19
N LYS A 110 -3.36 18.51 22.71
CA LYS A 110 -2.82 19.85 23.01
C LYS A 110 -3.54 20.96 22.25
N LEU A 111 -3.95 20.69 21.02
CA LEU A 111 -4.63 21.64 20.14
C LEU A 111 -6.16 21.54 20.23
N GLY A 112 -6.68 20.41 20.74
CA GLY A 112 -8.10 20.15 20.91
C GLY A 112 -8.83 19.89 19.60
N ASN A 113 -10.16 20.01 19.66
CA ASN A 113 -11.07 19.71 18.55
C ASN A 113 -11.34 20.94 17.67
N ILE A 114 -10.28 21.60 17.19
CA ILE A 114 -10.36 22.81 16.36
C ILE A 114 -9.86 22.48 14.94
N ASP A 115 -10.58 22.97 13.93
CA ASP A 115 -10.18 22.86 12.53
C ASP A 115 -9.30 24.04 12.11
N PHE A 116 -7.98 23.80 12.09
CA PHE A 116 -6.98 24.77 11.68
C PHE A 116 -6.76 24.80 10.16
N ALA A 117 -7.36 23.89 9.39
CA ALA A 117 -7.19 23.81 7.94
C ALA A 117 -8.27 24.59 7.17
N ASN A 118 -9.53 24.53 7.60
CA ASN A 118 -10.65 25.17 6.90
C ASN A 118 -10.92 26.62 7.34
N GLU A 119 -10.24 27.14 8.36
CA GLU A 119 -10.20 28.58 8.63
C GLU A 119 -9.61 29.39 7.45
N GLN A 120 -8.98 28.75 6.46
CA GLN A 120 -8.56 29.38 5.21
C GLN A 120 -9.71 29.68 4.23
N GLN A 121 -10.90 29.08 4.37
CA GLN A 121 -11.95 29.11 3.34
C GLN A 121 -13.24 29.88 3.71
N SER A 122 -13.32 30.52 4.88
CA SER A 122 -14.50 31.30 5.28
C SER A 122 -14.04 32.72 5.67
N TYR A 123 -14.30 33.80 4.94
CA TYR A 123 -15.64 34.34 4.64
C TYR A 123 -15.68 35.33 3.45
N LEU A 124 -14.57 35.67 2.79
CA LEU A 124 -14.53 36.62 1.66
C LEU A 124 -13.47 36.18 0.63
N GLY A 125 -13.86 36.08 -0.64
CA GLY A 125 -13.20 35.32 -1.70
C GLY A 125 -11.70 35.54 -1.93
N SER A 126 -11.08 34.55 -2.59
CA SER A 126 -9.81 34.56 -3.35
C SER A 126 -8.70 35.54 -2.93
N TYR A 127 -8.45 35.69 -1.63
CA TYR A 127 -7.23 36.29 -1.11
C TYR A 127 -6.44 35.23 -0.35
N GLN A 128 -5.14 35.16 -0.61
CA GLN A 128 -4.20 34.37 0.17
C GLN A 128 -4.24 34.89 1.61
N ALA A 129 -5.04 34.25 2.46
CA ALA A 129 -5.07 34.54 3.88
C ALA A 129 -3.67 34.25 4.47
N PRO A 130 -3.12 35.12 5.33
CA PRO A 130 -1.88 34.85 6.04
C PRO A 130 -2.01 33.56 6.88
N PRO A 131 -0.91 32.93 7.33
CA PRO A 131 -1.00 31.73 8.15
C PRO A 131 -1.89 31.99 9.39
N ASN A 132 -3.04 31.30 9.42
CA ASN A 132 -4.18 31.56 10.31
C ASN A 132 -3.96 31.17 11.78
N ALA A 133 -2.82 30.56 12.09
CA ALA A 133 -2.43 30.26 13.46
C ALA A 133 -1.23 31.13 13.82
N GLY A 134 -1.26 31.77 15.00
CA GLY A 134 -0.12 32.54 15.49
C GLY A 134 1.15 31.69 15.54
N PRO A 135 2.36 32.29 15.54
CA PRO A 135 3.62 31.54 15.49
C PRO A 135 3.71 30.38 16.49
N ARG A 136 3.23 30.61 17.72
CA ARG A 136 3.15 29.61 18.78
C ARG A 136 2.25 28.41 18.43
N THR A 137 1.13 28.64 17.75
CA THR A 137 0.22 27.56 17.35
C THR A 137 0.82 26.75 16.19
N GLN A 138 1.50 27.40 15.25
CA GLN A 138 2.21 26.68 14.18
C GLN A 138 3.34 25.81 14.74
N GLU A 139 4.12 26.34 15.66
CA GLU A 139 5.15 25.59 16.39
C GLU A 139 4.54 24.36 17.08
N LEU A 140 3.41 24.54 17.78
CA LEU A 140 2.70 23.45 18.43
C LEU A 140 2.15 22.41 17.44
N ILE A 141 1.66 22.83 16.28
CA ILE A 141 1.23 21.93 15.20
C ILE A 141 2.41 21.09 14.72
N ASP A 142 3.55 21.73 14.43
CA ASP A 142 4.74 21.05 13.93
C ASP A 142 5.33 20.08 14.97
N GLU A 143 5.32 20.45 16.25
CA GLU A 143 5.67 19.56 17.37
C GLU A 143 4.78 18.31 17.43
N GLU A 144 3.45 18.50 17.33
CA GLU A 144 2.50 17.40 17.39
C GLU A 144 2.58 16.49 16.16
N VAL A 145 2.83 17.05 14.97
CA VAL A 145 3.09 16.28 13.75
C VAL A 145 4.34 15.42 13.92
N ARG A 146 5.43 16.01 14.41
CA ARG A 146 6.68 15.27 14.68
C ARG A 146 6.44 14.15 15.68
N ARG A 147 5.77 14.44 16.80
CA ARG A 147 5.43 13.44 17.84
C ARG A 147 4.68 12.25 17.26
N ILE A 148 3.67 12.48 16.41
CA ILE A 148 2.87 11.40 15.82
C ILE A 148 3.70 10.54 14.86
N ILE A 149 4.60 11.15 14.07
CA ILE A 149 5.47 10.43 13.16
C ILE A 149 6.51 9.61 13.94
N ASP A 150 7.11 10.18 14.98
CA ASP A 150 8.07 9.50 15.85
C ASP A 150 7.44 8.31 16.58
N GLU A 151 6.19 8.44 17.06
CA GLU A 151 5.43 7.32 17.61
C GLU A 151 5.21 6.19 16.58
N GLY A 152 4.95 6.56 15.33
CA GLY A 152 4.82 5.61 14.23
C GLY A 152 6.14 4.89 13.92
N TYR A 153 7.25 5.63 13.89
CA TYR A 153 8.60 5.08 13.73
C TYR A 153 8.94 4.10 14.85
N GLU A 154 8.74 4.47 16.12
CA GLU A 154 9.01 3.59 17.26
C GLU A 154 8.12 2.34 17.26
N THR A 155 6.86 2.49 16.85
CA THR A 155 5.95 1.35 16.68
C THR A 155 6.46 0.38 15.63
N ALA A 156 6.85 0.89 14.46
CA ALA A 156 7.44 0.08 13.38
C ALA A 156 8.73 -0.60 13.84
N ARG A 157 9.63 0.14 14.51
CA ARG A 157 10.91 -0.36 15.02
C ARG A 157 10.72 -1.48 16.04
N ARG A 158 9.80 -1.30 16.98
CA ARG A 158 9.44 -2.34 17.95
C ARG A 158 8.92 -3.60 17.25
N ILE A 159 7.95 -3.47 16.36
CA ILE A 159 7.37 -4.60 15.63
C ILE A 159 8.44 -5.34 14.82
N LEU A 160 9.23 -4.64 14.02
CA LEU A 160 10.25 -5.25 13.16
C LEU A 160 11.39 -5.88 13.96
N THR A 161 11.69 -5.36 15.15
CA THR A 161 12.64 -5.98 16.09
C THR A 161 12.06 -7.28 16.67
N GLU A 162 10.82 -7.24 17.18
CA GLU A 162 10.12 -8.42 17.73
C GLU A 162 9.89 -9.50 16.66
N LYS A 163 9.67 -9.09 15.40
CA LYS A 163 9.36 -9.95 14.26
C LYS A 163 10.53 -10.10 13.28
N ARG A 164 11.77 -10.00 13.78
CA ARG A 164 12.97 -10.02 12.93
C ARG A 164 13.07 -11.26 12.02
N GLN A 165 12.66 -12.43 12.51
CA GLN A 165 12.65 -13.65 11.70
C GLN A 165 11.59 -13.61 10.58
N ASP A 166 10.42 -13.03 10.86
CA ASP A 166 9.35 -12.88 9.87
C ASP A 166 9.77 -11.91 8.77
N LEU A 167 10.43 -10.81 9.14
CA LEU A 167 11.03 -9.86 8.21
C LEU A 167 12.05 -10.54 7.28
N GLU A 168 12.96 -11.33 7.85
CA GLU A 168 13.98 -12.05 7.07
C GLU A 168 13.36 -13.05 6.10
N ARG A 169 12.42 -13.87 6.58
CA ARG A 169 11.71 -14.86 5.73
C ARG A 169 10.96 -14.17 4.60
N LEU A 170 10.24 -13.10 4.89
CA LEU A 170 9.46 -12.40 3.88
C LEU A 170 10.35 -11.69 2.85
N ALA A 171 11.43 -11.03 3.28
CA ALA A 171 12.37 -10.39 2.36
C ALA A 171 13.03 -11.43 1.43
N GLN A 172 13.45 -12.58 1.98
CA GLN A 172 14.00 -13.67 1.17
C GLN A 172 12.97 -14.25 0.19
N GLY A 173 11.72 -14.43 0.64
CA GLY A 173 10.63 -14.84 -0.24
C GLY A 173 10.37 -13.83 -1.35
N LEU A 174 10.42 -12.52 -1.07
CA LEU A 174 10.31 -11.50 -2.11
C LEU A 174 11.48 -11.52 -3.09
N LEU A 175 12.70 -11.81 -2.63
CA LEU A 175 13.87 -11.95 -3.52
C LEU A 175 13.73 -13.14 -4.48
N GLU A 176 13.18 -14.25 -3.99
CA GLU A 176 13.00 -15.49 -4.76
C GLU A 176 11.82 -15.42 -5.73
N TYR A 177 10.66 -14.93 -5.26
CA TYR A 177 9.40 -14.98 -6.00
C TYR A 177 9.01 -13.64 -6.64
N GLU A 178 9.68 -12.55 -6.29
CA GLU A 178 9.49 -11.15 -6.75
C GLU A 178 8.13 -10.52 -6.44
N THR A 179 7.09 -11.34 -6.28
CA THR A 179 5.72 -10.96 -5.98
C THR A 179 5.07 -12.05 -5.13
N LEU A 180 4.41 -11.65 -4.05
CA LEU A 180 3.66 -12.52 -3.17
C LEU A 180 2.27 -11.92 -2.91
N THR A 181 1.23 -12.74 -2.98
CA THR A 181 -0.13 -12.38 -2.55
C THR A 181 -0.28 -12.46 -1.02
N GLY A 182 -1.35 -11.90 -0.46
CA GLY A 182 -1.58 -11.89 1.00
C GLY A 182 -1.53 -13.27 1.67
N GLU A 183 -2.08 -14.29 1.01
CA GLU A 183 -2.04 -15.68 1.48
C GLU A 183 -0.63 -16.26 1.43
N GLU A 184 0.12 -15.97 0.38
CA GLU A 184 1.50 -16.42 0.19
C GLU A 184 2.43 -15.76 1.21
N ILE A 185 2.25 -14.46 1.47
CA ILE A 185 2.96 -13.73 2.54
C ILE A 185 2.75 -14.43 3.90
N THR A 186 1.50 -14.77 4.23
CA THR A 186 1.17 -15.43 5.49
C THR A 186 1.86 -16.80 5.63
N ARG A 187 2.03 -17.53 4.53
CA ARG A 187 2.75 -18.81 4.52
C ARG A 187 4.26 -18.64 4.64
N VAL A 188 4.84 -17.75 3.85
CA VAL A 188 6.29 -17.47 3.87
C VAL A 188 6.72 -17.01 5.26
N ILE A 189 5.94 -16.16 5.92
CA ILE A 189 6.19 -15.72 7.30
C ILE A 189 6.20 -16.91 8.29
N LYS A 190 5.40 -17.94 8.04
CA LYS A 190 5.38 -19.17 8.85
C LYS A 190 6.49 -20.17 8.48
N GLY A 191 7.35 -19.84 7.51
CA GLY A 191 8.39 -20.73 7.00
C GLY A 191 7.87 -21.82 6.06
N LEU A 192 6.68 -21.62 5.49
CA LEU A 192 6.10 -22.52 4.49
C LEU A 192 6.34 -21.98 3.07
N PRO A 193 6.40 -22.84 2.04
CA PRO A 193 6.50 -22.40 0.66
C PRO A 193 5.30 -21.52 0.28
N PRO A 194 5.47 -20.56 -0.63
CA PRO A 194 4.41 -19.65 -1.03
C PRO A 194 3.30 -20.35 -1.79
N LYS A 195 3.45 -21.58 -2.29
CA LYS A 195 2.34 -22.40 -2.78
C LYS A 195 2.42 -23.75 -2.10
N PRO A 196 1.28 -24.44 -1.87
CA PRO A 196 1.36 -25.81 -1.39
C PRO A 196 2.10 -26.60 -2.48
N GLU A 197 3.01 -27.48 -2.09
CA GLU A 197 3.53 -28.44 -3.06
C GLU A 197 2.33 -29.29 -3.50
N ASP A 198 1.91 -29.14 -4.77
CA ASP A 198 1.03 -30.11 -5.40
C ASP A 198 1.79 -31.43 -5.34
N GLY A 199 1.35 -32.33 -4.45
CA GLY A 199 2.09 -33.56 -4.17
C GLY A 199 2.39 -34.32 -5.46
N GLU A 200 3.68 -34.41 -5.81
CA GLU A 200 4.16 -35.45 -6.71
C GLU A 200 3.97 -36.80 -6.01
N GLY A 201 2.84 -37.44 -6.30
CA GLY A 201 2.44 -38.71 -5.70
C GLY A 201 1.36 -39.40 -6.52
N GLY A 202 1.72 -39.94 -7.68
CA GLY A 202 0.81 -40.77 -8.47
C GLY A 202 1.31 -41.18 -9.85
N ALA A 203 2.47 -41.83 -9.94
CA ALA A 203 2.81 -42.61 -11.13
C ALA A 203 2.02 -43.93 -11.16
N GLY A 204 1.25 -44.15 -12.22
CA GLY A 204 0.99 -45.48 -12.79
C GLY A 204 -0.30 -46.20 -12.37
N ALA A 205 -1.38 -45.96 -13.12
CA ALA A 205 -2.29 -47.04 -13.53
C ALA A 205 -2.84 -46.70 -14.92
N ASP A 206 -2.19 -47.28 -15.92
CA ASP A 206 -2.59 -47.32 -17.32
C ASP A 206 -3.81 -48.23 -17.46
N ALA A 207 -4.95 -47.68 -17.89
CA ALA A 207 -6.05 -48.45 -18.46
C ALA A 207 -6.81 -47.53 -19.43
N GLY A 208 -6.49 -47.69 -20.71
CA GLY A 208 -6.96 -46.87 -21.82
C GLY A 208 -8.48 -46.87 -22.05
N GLY A 209 -8.93 -45.79 -22.70
CA GLY A 209 -10.28 -45.64 -23.21
C GLY A 209 -10.63 -44.19 -23.53
N SER A 210 -10.23 -43.70 -24.70
CA SER A 210 -10.79 -42.51 -25.36
C SER A 210 -11.14 -42.91 -26.80
N PRO A 211 -12.07 -42.24 -27.51
CA PRO A 211 -12.45 -40.83 -27.31
C PRO A 211 -13.95 -40.50 -27.42
N ALA A 212 -14.33 -39.29 -26.99
CA ALA A 212 -15.15 -38.31 -27.70
C ALA A 212 -16.09 -37.52 -26.75
N SER A 213 -15.87 -36.21 -26.65
CA SER A 213 -16.91 -35.20 -26.91
C SER A 213 -16.32 -33.80 -26.80
N VAL A 214 -16.23 -33.16 -27.95
CA VAL A 214 -15.93 -31.74 -28.13
C VAL A 214 -17.23 -30.98 -27.87
N THR A 215 -17.25 -30.05 -26.91
CA THR A 215 -18.30 -29.03 -26.86
C THR A 215 -17.63 -27.66 -26.90
N ALA A 216 -17.63 -27.10 -28.09
CA ALA A 216 -17.12 -25.78 -28.41
C ALA A 216 -18.06 -24.68 -27.90
N ILE A 217 -17.45 -23.60 -27.42
CA ILE A 217 -18.07 -22.34 -26.99
C ILE A 217 -18.76 -21.66 -28.20
N PRO A 218 -20.03 -21.25 -28.10
CA PRO A 218 -20.72 -20.59 -29.21
C PRO A 218 -20.28 -19.11 -29.34
N LYS A 219 -19.80 -18.73 -30.53
CA LYS A 219 -19.57 -17.34 -30.93
C LYS A 219 -20.88 -16.71 -31.42
N THR A 220 -21.34 -15.67 -30.74
CA THR A 220 -22.49 -14.84 -31.12
C THR A 220 -22.21 -14.04 -32.39
N ARG A 221 -23.05 -14.21 -33.42
CA ARG A 221 -23.01 -13.45 -34.69
C ARG A 221 -24.07 -12.35 -34.66
N ARG A 222 -23.68 -11.11 -34.95
CA ARG A 222 -24.56 -9.93 -35.04
C ARG A 222 -25.59 -10.07 -36.17
N PRO A 223 -26.82 -9.54 -36.01
CA PRO A 223 -27.86 -9.59 -37.04
C PRO A 223 -27.63 -8.59 -38.18
N LYS A 224 -28.15 -8.95 -39.36
CA LYS A 224 -28.07 -8.26 -40.66
C LYS A 224 -29.05 -7.08 -40.72
N PRO A 225 -28.71 -5.93 -41.34
CA PRO A 225 -29.64 -4.82 -41.50
C PRO A 225 -30.58 -5.05 -42.71
N PRO A 226 -31.83 -4.55 -42.68
CA PRO A 226 -32.69 -4.49 -43.85
C PRO A 226 -32.29 -3.29 -44.74
N GLY A 227 -32.33 -3.49 -46.05
CA GLY A 227 -32.00 -2.47 -47.05
C GLY A 227 -33.21 -1.73 -47.60
N GLY A 228 -32.94 -0.56 -48.18
CA GLY A 228 -33.77 0.09 -49.20
C GLY A 228 -34.31 1.46 -48.80
N GLY A 229 -33.72 2.53 -49.36
CA GLY A 229 -34.27 3.88 -49.31
C GLY A 229 -33.22 4.95 -49.61
N ASP A 230 -32.84 5.09 -50.88
CA ASP A 230 -32.14 6.26 -51.42
C ASP A 230 -32.88 7.55 -51.06
N LEU A 231 -32.13 8.60 -50.74
CA LEU A 231 -32.37 10.02 -51.07
C LEU A 231 -31.23 10.85 -50.44
N GLU A 232 -30.20 11.15 -51.24
CA GLU A 232 -29.21 12.20 -50.95
C GLU A 232 -29.83 13.60 -51.13
N PRO A 233 -29.32 14.58 -50.37
CA PRO A 233 -29.12 15.90 -50.94
C PRO A 233 -27.66 16.39 -50.83
N GLU A 234 -27.23 17.03 -51.91
CA GLU A 234 -25.91 17.64 -52.15
C GLU A 234 -25.51 18.72 -51.11
N PRO A 235 -24.20 19.00 -50.96
CA PRO A 235 -23.71 20.10 -50.15
C PRO A 235 -23.68 21.41 -50.96
N ALA A 236 -24.22 22.48 -50.39
CA ALA A 236 -23.95 23.83 -50.87
C ALA A 236 -23.97 24.84 -49.72
N GLY A 237 -22.91 25.65 -49.64
CA GLY A 237 -22.89 26.95 -48.94
C GLY A 237 -22.02 27.00 -47.71
#